data_AF-A0A838IZX1-F1
#
_entry.id   AF-A0A838IZX1-F1
#
_cell.length_a   1.000
_cell.length_b   1.000
_cell.length_c   1.000
_cell.angle_alpha   90.00
_cell.angle_beta   90.00
_cell.angle_gamma   90.00
#
_symmetry.space_group_name_H-M   'P 1'
#
loop_
_entity.id
_entity.type
_entity.pdbx_description
1 polymer ?
#
loop_
_entity_poly.entity_id
_entity_poly.type
_entity_poly.pdbx_seq_one_letter_code
_entity_poly.pdbx_strand_id
1 'polypeptide(L)'
;MLEEREVFFRKAIGWVLRERTGVKRARGTTGEGGNVKVAVQARTAFGDELDVPNQPQGRVFTIGYEGATPTSLVQALVDHGVVRVVDVRYLPNSRRRGFSKSSLAAALAEAGIRYEHVRALGTPPETRRARRDGLSWPEFERRYGEHMAGQGEALETVAAWARTAPVALLCLEADAASCHRSIVARALVEAGAASDVVHLQPHPADRAET
;
A
#
# COMPACT_ATOMS: atom_id res chain seq x y z
N MET A 1 8.63 -10.45 28.21
CA MET A 1 7.54 -11.03 27.37
C MET A 1 7.06 -10.11 26.23
N LEU A 2 7.32 -8.79 26.23
CA LEU A 2 7.11 -7.91 25.06
C LEU A 2 8.32 -7.90 24.12
N GLU A 3 9.55 -7.93 24.66
CA GLU A 3 10.79 -7.95 23.86
C GLU A 3 10.93 -9.19 22.95
N GLU A 4 10.54 -10.38 23.41
CA GLU A 4 10.64 -11.60 22.59
C GLU A 4 9.67 -11.60 21.39
N ARG A 5 8.54 -10.89 21.50
CA ARG A 5 7.52 -10.76 20.44
C ARG A 5 7.97 -9.82 19.34
N GLU A 6 8.68 -8.75 19.70
CA GLU A 6 9.31 -7.82 18.77
C GLU A 6 10.51 -8.48 18.04
N VAL A 7 11.30 -9.29 18.76
CA VAL A 7 12.44 -10.02 18.22
C VAL A 7 12.03 -11.08 17.18
N PHE A 8 10.92 -11.80 17.38
CA PHE A 8 10.43 -12.78 16.40
C PHE A 8 9.91 -12.10 15.11
N PHE A 9 9.14 -11.03 15.25
CA PHE A 9 8.61 -10.25 14.11
C PHE A 9 9.75 -9.60 13.29
N ARG A 10 10.75 -9.00 13.97
CA ARG A 10 11.96 -8.45 13.35
C ARG A 10 12.88 -9.53 12.73
N LYS A 11 12.88 -10.76 13.24
CA LYS A 11 13.64 -11.89 12.65
C LYS A 11 12.98 -12.45 11.39
N ALA A 12 11.66 -12.59 11.38
CA ALA A 12 10.92 -13.07 10.22
C ALA A 12 10.95 -12.05 9.06
N ILE A 13 10.81 -10.76 9.37
CA ILE A 13 10.84 -9.67 8.37
C ILE A 13 12.29 -9.29 8.00
N GLY A 14 13.22 -9.32 8.96
CA GLY A 14 14.64 -9.03 8.73
C GLY A 14 15.40 -10.07 7.90
N TRP A 15 14.80 -11.24 7.60
CA TRP A 15 15.36 -12.19 6.63
C TRP A 15 15.26 -11.65 5.19
N VAL A 16 14.16 -10.97 4.84
CA VAL A 16 13.92 -10.40 3.49
C VAL A 16 14.93 -9.28 3.15
N LEU A 17 15.49 -8.60 4.15
CA LEU A 17 16.31 -7.39 3.96
C LEU A 17 17.83 -7.64 3.82
N ARG A 18 18.35 -8.85 4.05
CA ARG A 18 19.81 -9.08 4.12
C ARG A 18 20.50 -9.50 2.82
N GLU A 19 19.77 -9.84 1.75
CA GLU A 19 20.39 -10.38 0.53
C GLU A 19 20.82 -9.34 -0.52
N ARG A 20 20.70 -8.03 -0.27
CA ARG A 20 20.85 -7.01 -1.34
C ARG A 20 22.03 -6.04 -1.27
N THR A 21 22.95 -6.14 -0.33
CA THR A 21 24.23 -5.41 -0.42
C THR A 21 25.21 -6.16 -1.34
N GLY A 22 24.92 -6.16 -2.64
CA GLY A 22 25.70 -6.87 -3.65
C GLY A 22 25.76 -6.16 -5.00
N VAL A 23 25.79 -4.82 -5.04
CA VAL A 23 26.06 -4.07 -6.29
C VAL A 23 27.57 -4.05 -6.53
N LYS A 24 28.05 -4.89 -7.45
CA LYS A 24 29.40 -4.82 -7.98
C LYS A 24 29.53 -3.56 -8.86
N ARG A 25 30.43 -2.64 -8.51
CA ARG A 25 30.79 -1.48 -9.35
C ARG A 25 31.48 -1.98 -10.62
N ALA A 26 30.89 -1.68 -11.78
CA ALA A 26 31.55 -1.88 -13.07
C ALA A 26 32.55 -0.74 -13.31
N ARG A 27 33.77 -1.12 -13.71
CA ARG A 27 34.91 -0.26 -14.04
C ARG A 27 34.69 0.35 -15.42
N GLY A 28 34.80 1.67 -15.54
CA GLY A 28 34.74 2.37 -16.82
C GLY A 28 36.02 2.20 -17.64
N THR A 29 35.86 2.13 -18.96
CA THR A 29 36.94 2.30 -19.94
C THR A 29 36.45 3.24 -21.04
N THR A 30 37.25 4.26 -21.31
CA THR A 30 37.09 5.30 -22.31
C THR A 30 37.21 4.75 -23.74
N GLY A 31 36.41 5.30 -24.66
CA GLY A 31 36.56 5.09 -26.10
C GLY A 31 35.91 6.22 -26.88
N GLU A 32 36.75 6.97 -27.61
CA GLU A 32 36.41 8.05 -28.53
C GLU A 32 35.60 7.58 -29.75
N GLY A 33 34.79 8.49 -30.31
CA GLY A 33 34.53 8.55 -31.74
C GLY A 33 33.06 8.57 -32.16
N GLY A 34 32.68 9.60 -32.95
CA GLY A 34 31.60 9.48 -33.94
C GLY A 34 30.36 10.33 -33.70
N ASN A 35 30.39 11.55 -34.25
CA ASN A 35 29.24 12.45 -34.35
C ASN A 35 28.28 11.97 -35.46
N VAL A 36 27.02 11.70 -35.13
CA VAL A 36 25.89 11.80 -36.08
C VAL A 36 24.74 12.52 -35.39
N LYS A 37 24.50 13.75 -35.84
CA LYS A 37 23.31 14.54 -35.49
C LYS A 37 22.08 13.87 -36.12
N VAL A 38 21.15 13.43 -35.28
CA VAL A 38 19.74 13.32 -35.68
C VAL A 38 18.93 14.05 -34.62
N ALA A 39 18.37 15.20 -35.03
CA ALA A 39 17.43 15.96 -34.24
C ALA A 39 16.10 15.18 -34.15
N VAL A 40 15.71 14.80 -32.94
CA VAL A 40 14.31 14.46 -32.63
C VAL A 40 13.87 15.45 -31.56
N GLN A 41 13.22 16.53 -32.00
CA GLN A 41 12.52 17.44 -31.13
C GLN A 41 11.25 16.75 -30.61
N ALA A 42 11.36 16.05 -29.49
CA ALA A 42 10.19 15.70 -28.69
C ALA A 42 9.76 16.98 -27.94
N ARG A 43 8.82 17.72 -28.53
CA ARG A 43 8.11 18.81 -27.84
C ARG A 43 7.26 18.20 -26.72
N THR A 44 7.77 18.14 -25.50
CA THR A 44 6.93 17.99 -24.32
C THR A 44 6.38 19.37 -23.97
N ALA A 45 5.09 19.56 -24.18
CA ALA A 45 4.35 20.76 -23.80
C ALA A 45 4.12 20.77 -22.27
N PHE A 46 5.17 20.93 -21.48
CA PHE A 46 5.10 21.33 -20.06
C PHE A 46 6.37 22.11 -19.76
N GLY A 47 6.25 23.44 -19.80
CA GLY A 47 7.35 24.37 -19.54
C GLY A 47 7.82 24.30 -18.09
N ASP A 48 9.13 24.54 -17.97
CA ASP A 48 9.86 25.15 -16.88
C ASP A 48 9.69 24.58 -15.46
N GLU A 49 10.72 23.82 -15.07
CA GLU A 49 11.40 23.93 -13.77
C GLU A 49 10.49 24.14 -12.56
N LEU A 50 9.69 23.11 -12.25
CA LEU A 50 9.14 22.99 -10.90
C LEU A 50 10.27 22.56 -9.99
N ASP A 51 10.69 23.48 -9.12
CA ASP A 51 11.39 23.20 -7.87
C ASP A 51 10.68 22.03 -7.18
N VAL A 52 11.18 20.81 -7.37
CA VAL A 52 10.61 19.61 -6.75
C VAL A 52 11.05 19.67 -5.30
N PRO A 53 10.17 20.02 -4.34
CA PRO A 53 10.57 19.97 -2.95
C PRO A 53 10.96 18.52 -2.69
N ASN A 54 12.13 18.30 -2.10
CA ASN A 54 12.57 17.01 -1.58
C ASN A 54 11.41 16.37 -0.80
N GLN A 55 10.57 15.56 -1.45
CA GLN A 55 9.34 15.09 -0.85
C GLN A 55 9.73 14.08 0.22
N PRO A 56 9.40 14.35 1.48
CA PRO A 56 9.78 13.51 2.60
C PRO A 56 9.11 12.16 2.39
N GLN A 57 9.92 11.11 2.27
CA GLN A 57 9.64 9.72 2.64
C GLN A 57 8.18 9.29 2.43
N GLY A 58 7.92 8.52 1.37
CA GLY A 58 6.57 8.13 0.93
C GLY A 58 5.56 7.86 2.04
N ARG A 59 4.32 8.36 1.91
CA ARG A 59 3.30 8.21 2.97
C ARG A 59 2.40 7.00 2.70
N VAL A 60 2.17 6.18 3.73
CA VAL A 60 1.21 5.07 3.68
C VAL A 60 -0.06 5.46 4.42
N PHE A 61 -1.18 5.31 3.74
CA PHE A 61 -2.52 5.44 4.29
C PHE A 61 -3.15 4.07 4.47
N THR A 62 -4.14 3.98 5.36
CA THR A 62 -5.04 2.83 5.41
C THR A 62 -6.47 3.33 5.38
N ILE A 63 -7.36 2.57 4.75
CA ILE A 63 -8.78 2.91 4.71
C ILE A 63 -9.64 1.65 4.78
N GLY A 64 -10.71 1.72 5.57
CA GLY A 64 -11.75 0.69 5.67
C GLY A 64 -13.03 1.18 5.02
N TYR A 65 -13.74 0.31 4.31
CA TYR A 65 -14.99 0.74 3.67
C TYR A 65 -16.25 0.44 4.49
N GLU A 66 -16.21 -0.30 5.60
CA GLU A 66 -17.32 -0.49 6.55
C GLU A 66 -17.97 0.85 6.92
N GLY A 67 -19.31 0.94 6.80
CA GLY A 67 -20.05 2.20 6.96
C GLY A 67 -19.93 3.20 5.80
N ALA A 68 -18.91 3.10 4.94
CA ALA A 68 -18.68 4.03 3.83
C ALA A 68 -19.58 3.81 2.61
N THR A 69 -19.75 4.87 1.81
CA THR A 69 -20.18 4.81 0.40
C THR A 69 -18.96 4.88 -0.53
N PRO A 70 -19.07 4.47 -1.81
CA PRO A 70 -17.98 4.65 -2.77
C PRO A 70 -17.55 6.13 -2.88
N THR A 71 -18.53 7.05 -2.90
CA THR A 71 -18.26 8.50 -2.96
C THR A 71 -17.48 8.99 -1.74
N SER A 72 -17.90 8.65 -0.51
CA SER A 72 -17.16 9.06 0.69
C SER A 72 -15.76 8.48 0.75
N LEU A 73 -15.59 7.24 0.25
CA LEU A 73 -14.28 6.59 0.19
C LEU A 73 -13.36 7.32 -0.79
N VAL A 74 -13.84 7.60 -2.01
CA VAL A 74 -13.06 8.30 -3.03
C VAL A 74 -12.72 9.72 -2.56
N GLN A 75 -13.67 10.44 -1.97
CA GLN A 75 -13.41 11.79 -1.44
C GLN A 75 -12.29 11.79 -0.40
N ALA A 76 -12.37 10.89 0.59
CA ALA A 76 -11.32 10.79 1.62
C ALA A 76 -9.94 10.48 1.04
N LEU A 77 -9.86 9.70 -0.05
CA LEU A 77 -8.60 9.40 -0.74
C LEU A 77 -8.06 10.61 -1.50
N VAL A 78 -8.93 11.35 -2.19
CA VAL A 78 -8.59 12.57 -2.94
C VAL A 78 -8.09 13.67 -2.00
N ASP A 79 -8.78 13.89 -0.88
CA ASP A 79 -8.44 14.91 0.12
C ASP A 79 -7.02 14.70 0.71
N HIS A 80 -6.54 13.46 0.70
CA HIS A 80 -5.22 13.08 1.20
C HIS A 80 -4.18 12.87 0.09
N GLY A 81 -4.52 13.19 -1.17
CA GLY A 81 -3.62 13.06 -2.31
C GLY A 81 -3.20 11.62 -2.61
N VAL A 82 -4.01 10.63 -2.25
CA VAL A 82 -3.72 9.22 -2.56
C VAL A 82 -3.82 8.99 -4.06
N VAL A 83 -2.74 8.49 -4.66
CA VAL A 83 -2.70 8.21 -6.11
C VAL A 83 -2.86 6.73 -6.45
N ARG A 84 -2.77 5.85 -5.46
CA ARG A 84 -2.93 4.41 -5.61
C ARG A 84 -3.60 3.78 -4.39
N VAL A 85 -4.66 3.01 -4.64
CA VAL A 85 -5.26 2.10 -3.66
C VAL A 85 -4.72 0.70 -3.90
N VAL A 86 -4.21 0.09 -2.83
CA VAL A 86 -3.80 -1.30 -2.76
C VAL A 86 -4.85 -2.07 -1.97
N ASP A 87 -5.67 -2.82 -2.70
CA ASP A 87 -6.65 -3.73 -2.10
C ASP A 87 -5.95 -4.96 -1.54
N VAL A 88 -5.95 -5.06 -0.21
CA VAL A 88 -5.36 -6.16 0.55
C VAL A 88 -6.42 -7.16 1.01
N ARG A 89 -7.58 -7.23 0.35
CA ARG A 89 -8.55 -8.30 0.56
C ARG A 89 -8.05 -9.59 -0.07
N TYR A 90 -8.26 -10.73 0.60
CA TYR A 90 -7.93 -12.04 0.01
C TYR A 90 -8.75 -12.33 -1.26
N LEU A 91 -10.05 -12.00 -1.23
CA LEU A 91 -10.91 -11.96 -2.41
C LEU A 91 -11.59 -10.59 -2.46
N PRO A 92 -11.51 -9.85 -3.57
CA PRO A 92 -12.08 -8.51 -3.70
C PRO A 92 -13.55 -8.56 -4.13
N ASN A 93 -14.31 -9.53 -3.59
CA ASN A 93 -15.72 -9.74 -3.85
C ASN A 93 -16.56 -9.21 -2.68
N SER A 94 -16.91 -7.92 -2.72
CA SER A 94 -17.81 -7.34 -1.73
C SER A 94 -19.27 -7.52 -2.13
N ARG A 95 -20.12 -7.82 -1.14
CA ARG A 95 -21.59 -7.75 -1.29
C ARG A 95 -22.13 -6.33 -1.12
N ARG A 96 -21.29 -5.39 -0.66
CA ARG A 96 -21.68 -3.99 -0.50
C ARG A 96 -21.58 -3.28 -1.84
N ARG A 97 -22.69 -2.64 -2.24
CA ARG A 97 -22.82 -1.98 -3.54
C ARG A 97 -21.66 -1.02 -3.78
N GLY A 98 -21.04 -1.11 -4.95
CA GLY A 98 -19.91 -0.27 -5.34
C GLY A 98 -18.53 -0.70 -4.82
N PHE A 99 -18.44 -1.72 -3.96
CA PHE A 99 -17.16 -2.20 -3.42
C PHE A 99 -16.70 -3.55 -4.00
N SER A 100 -17.36 -4.05 -5.06
CA SER A 100 -16.78 -5.13 -5.87
C SER A 100 -15.51 -4.62 -6.57
N LYS A 101 -14.59 -5.53 -6.94
CA LYS A 101 -13.36 -5.18 -7.65
C LYS A 101 -13.61 -4.24 -8.84
N SER A 102 -14.55 -4.60 -9.73
CA SER A 102 -14.81 -3.84 -10.95
C SER A 102 -15.42 -2.47 -10.67
N SER A 103 -16.45 -2.40 -9.83
CA SER A 103 -17.11 -1.14 -9.51
C SER A 103 -16.19 -0.17 -8.75
N LEU A 104 -15.40 -0.69 -7.81
CA LEU A 104 -14.46 0.13 -7.06
C LEU A 104 -13.32 0.63 -7.96
N ALA A 105 -12.76 -0.23 -8.80
CA ALA A 105 -11.72 0.17 -9.74
C ALA A 105 -12.21 1.26 -10.71
N ALA A 106 -13.45 1.17 -11.19
CA ALA A 106 -14.05 2.19 -12.06
C ALA A 106 -14.19 3.54 -11.32
N ALA A 107 -14.76 3.55 -10.12
CA ALA A 107 -14.92 4.78 -9.32
C ALA A 107 -13.59 5.44 -8.96
N LEU A 108 -12.55 4.65 -8.66
CA LEU A 108 -11.21 5.16 -8.40
C LEU A 108 -10.56 5.73 -9.67
N ALA A 109 -10.74 5.07 -10.81
CA ALA A 109 -10.20 5.54 -12.10
C ALA A 109 -10.82 6.88 -12.53
N GLU A 110 -12.12 7.09 -12.30
CA GLU A 110 -12.79 8.38 -12.52
C GLU A 110 -12.15 9.53 -11.72
N ALA A 111 -11.60 9.23 -10.54
CA ALA A 111 -10.86 10.17 -9.70
C ALA A 111 -9.34 10.21 -9.97
N GLY A 112 -8.86 9.52 -11.00
CA GLY A 112 -7.43 9.44 -11.32
C GLY A 112 -6.59 8.57 -10.36
N ILE A 113 -7.24 7.73 -9.56
CA ILE A 113 -6.59 6.86 -8.56
C ILE A 113 -6.39 5.46 -9.15
N ARG A 114 -5.16 4.96 -9.11
CA ARG A 114 -4.85 3.59 -9.54
C ARG A 114 -5.38 2.56 -8.54
N TYR A 115 -5.88 1.44 -9.04
CA TYR A 115 -6.34 0.33 -8.21
C TYR A 115 -5.49 -0.92 -8.47
N GLU A 116 -4.87 -1.45 -7.42
CA GLU A 116 -4.07 -2.68 -7.45
C GLU A 116 -4.61 -3.68 -6.43
N HIS A 117 -4.82 -4.93 -6.83
CA HIS A 117 -5.24 -5.99 -5.91
C HIS A 117 -4.07 -6.92 -5.60
N VAL A 118 -3.68 -6.99 -4.32
CA VAL A 118 -2.53 -7.79 -3.87
C VAL A 118 -3.04 -8.89 -2.93
N ARG A 119 -3.55 -9.97 -3.53
CA ARG A 119 -4.12 -11.12 -2.80
C ARG A 119 -3.19 -11.71 -1.74
N ALA A 120 -1.89 -11.73 -2.02
CA ALA A 120 -0.86 -12.25 -1.11
C ALA A 120 -0.89 -11.55 0.26
N LEU A 121 -1.25 -10.26 0.30
CA LEU A 121 -1.36 -9.46 1.52
C LEU A 121 -2.77 -9.49 2.14
N GLY A 122 -3.62 -10.44 1.73
CA GLY A 122 -4.93 -10.63 2.33
C GLY A 122 -4.96 -11.73 3.37
N THR A 123 -5.92 -11.64 4.31
CA THR A 123 -6.10 -12.66 5.35
C THR A 123 -6.53 -14.01 4.74
N PRO A 124 -5.75 -15.08 4.92
CA PRO A 124 -6.10 -16.41 4.45
C PRO A 124 -7.47 -16.90 4.95
N PRO A 125 -8.18 -17.75 4.19
CA PRO A 125 -9.54 -18.18 4.54
C PRO A 125 -9.70 -18.78 5.93
N GLU A 126 -8.73 -19.59 6.35
CA GLU A 126 -8.67 -20.27 7.64
C GLU A 126 -8.49 -19.29 8.80
N THR A 127 -7.54 -18.36 8.70
CA THR A 127 -7.31 -17.31 9.71
C THR A 127 -8.49 -16.35 9.80
N ARG A 128 -9.05 -15.99 8.64
CA ARG A 128 -10.26 -15.15 8.55
C ARG A 128 -11.48 -15.85 9.15
N ARG A 129 -11.62 -17.17 8.97
CA ARG A 129 -12.69 -17.96 9.59
C ARG A 129 -12.48 -18.02 11.11
N ALA A 130 -11.29 -18.33 11.57
CA ALA A 130 -10.98 -18.36 12.99
C ALA A 130 -11.31 -17.02 13.67
N ARG A 131 -10.98 -15.88 13.04
CA ARG A 131 -11.34 -14.55 13.57
C ARG A 131 -12.85 -14.36 13.72
N ARG A 132 -13.66 -14.82 12.76
CA ARG A 132 -15.13 -14.81 12.88
C ARG A 132 -15.63 -15.72 14.00
N ASP A 133 -14.94 -16.84 14.22
CA ASP A 133 -15.29 -17.84 15.23
C ASP A 133 -14.73 -17.48 16.63
N GLY A 134 -14.27 -16.24 16.84
CA GLY A 134 -13.87 -15.72 18.15
C GLY A 134 -12.36 -15.74 18.46
N LEU A 135 -11.49 -15.96 17.47
CA LEU A 135 -10.04 -15.85 17.66
C LEU A 135 -9.68 -14.46 18.21
N SER A 136 -8.95 -14.43 19.34
CA SER A 136 -8.48 -13.17 19.93
C SER A 136 -7.56 -12.39 18.98
N TRP A 137 -7.51 -11.07 19.14
CA TRP A 137 -6.63 -10.21 18.33
C TRP A 137 -5.15 -10.63 18.40
N PRO A 138 -4.53 -10.88 19.57
CA PRO A 138 -3.13 -11.29 19.64
C PRO A 138 -2.82 -12.59 18.89
N GLU A 139 -3.74 -13.56 18.93
CA GLU A 139 -3.58 -14.82 18.23
C GLU A 139 -3.81 -14.66 16.71
N PHE A 140 -4.73 -13.78 16.31
CA PHE A 140 -4.88 -13.39 14.91
C PHE A 140 -3.61 -12.74 14.37
N GLU A 141 -3.03 -11.77 15.09
CA GLU A 141 -1.78 -11.11 14.72
C GLU A 141 -0.65 -12.11 14.52
N ARG A 142 -0.53 -13.11 15.41
CA ARG A 142 0.48 -14.17 15.29
C ARG A 142 0.31 -14.97 14.00
N ARG A 143 -0.88 -15.53 13.76
CA ARG A 143 -1.16 -16.34 12.55
C ARG A 143 -1.02 -15.55 11.27
N TYR A 144 -1.48 -14.30 11.28
CA TYR A 144 -1.34 -13.44 10.11
C TYR A 144 0.12 -13.00 9.89
N GLY A 145 0.89 -12.79 10.95
CA GLY A 145 2.33 -12.55 10.86
C GLY A 145 3.10 -13.73 10.26
N GLU A 146 2.76 -14.96 10.63
CA GLU A 146 3.31 -16.19 10.02
C GLU A 146 2.99 -16.26 8.52
N HIS A 147 1.75 -15.94 8.13
CA HIS A 147 1.36 -15.84 6.72
C HIS A 147 2.20 -14.78 5.98
N MET A 148 2.35 -13.59 6.58
CA MET A 148 3.09 -12.46 6.02
C MET A 148 4.59 -12.76 5.81
N ALA A 149 5.20 -13.62 6.63
CA ALA A 149 6.60 -14.01 6.48
C ALA A 149 6.91 -14.64 5.11
N GLY A 150 5.92 -15.28 4.48
CA GLY A 150 6.04 -15.84 3.13
C GLY A 150 5.73 -14.88 1.98
N GLN A 151 5.42 -13.60 2.25
CA GLN A 151 4.90 -12.65 1.25
C GLN A 151 5.88 -11.51 0.92
N GLY A 152 7.19 -11.74 1.08
CA GLY A 152 8.23 -10.72 0.92
C GLY A 152 8.18 -9.99 -0.43
N GLU A 153 7.98 -10.70 -1.54
CA GLU A 153 7.89 -10.09 -2.88
C GLU A 153 6.68 -9.16 -3.04
N ALA A 154 5.53 -9.57 -2.50
CA ALA A 154 4.31 -8.77 -2.53
C ALA A 154 4.45 -7.52 -1.66
N LEU A 155 5.05 -7.66 -0.46
CA LEU A 155 5.34 -6.53 0.42
C LEU A 155 6.31 -5.55 -0.23
N GLU A 156 7.38 -6.04 -0.86
CA GLU A 156 8.37 -5.20 -1.53
C GLU A 156 7.79 -4.48 -2.75
N THR A 157 6.88 -5.12 -3.48
CA THR A 157 6.14 -4.49 -4.59
C THR A 157 5.35 -3.27 -4.09
N VAL A 158 4.61 -3.43 -2.98
CA VAL A 158 3.86 -2.32 -2.37
C VAL A 158 4.81 -1.28 -1.76
N ALA A 159 5.92 -1.70 -1.17
CA ALA A 159 6.94 -0.80 -0.64
C ALA A 159 7.56 0.08 -1.73
N ALA A 160 7.88 -0.50 -2.90
CA ALA A 160 8.37 0.25 -4.05
C ALA A 160 7.38 1.32 -4.52
N TRP A 161 6.09 1.01 -4.51
CA TRP A 161 5.05 1.99 -4.81
C TRP A 161 4.97 3.09 -3.76
N ALA A 162 4.93 2.73 -2.48
CA ALA A 162 4.84 3.66 -1.36
C ALA A 162 6.01 4.65 -1.35
N ARG A 163 7.23 4.20 -1.66
CA ARG A 163 8.44 5.06 -1.73
C ARG A 163 8.36 6.16 -2.79
N THR A 164 7.50 5.99 -3.80
CA THR A 164 7.42 6.93 -4.94
C THR A 164 6.21 7.86 -4.88
N ALA A 165 5.12 7.43 -4.23
CA ALA A 165 3.90 8.23 -4.14
C ALA A 165 2.97 7.74 -3.02
N PRO A 166 2.04 8.58 -2.53
CA PRO A 166 1.01 8.20 -1.56
C PRO A 166 0.18 6.96 -1.96
N VAL A 167 0.20 5.93 -1.10
CA VAL A 167 -0.61 4.71 -1.28
C VAL A 167 -1.60 4.51 -0.15
N ALA A 168 -2.77 3.96 -0.41
CA ALA A 168 -3.73 3.55 0.62
C ALA A 168 -3.98 2.03 0.61
N LEU A 169 -3.79 1.38 1.76
CA LEU A 169 -4.15 -0.01 1.97
C LEU A 169 -5.65 -0.13 2.30
N LEU A 170 -6.41 -0.88 1.51
CA LEU A 170 -7.85 -1.05 1.66
C LEU A 170 -8.23 -2.42 2.25
N CYS A 171 -8.98 -2.42 3.36
CA CYS A 171 -9.70 -3.61 3.88
C CYS A 171 -11.20 -3.32 4.10
N LEU A 172 -11.97 -4.28 4.62
CA LEU A 172 -13.40 -4.06 4.90
C LEU A 172 -13.59 -3.21 6.16
N GLU A 173 -13.05 -3.68 7.27
CA GLU A 173 -13.30 -3.24 8.65
C GLU A 173 -13.10 -1.72 8.81
N ALA A 174 -13.96 -0.99 9.52
CA ALA A 174 -13.75 0.46 9.68
C ALA A 174 -12.54 0.74 10.58
N ASP A 175 -12.46 0.02 11.69
CA ASP A 175 -11.38 0.13 12.67
C ASP A 175 -10.06 -0.46 12.14
N ALA A 176 -9.01 0.35 12.17
CA ALA A 176 -7.66 -0.07 11.80
C ALA A 176 -6.98 -0.84 12.95
N ALA A 177 -7.28 -0.55 14.21
CA ALA A 177 -6.55 -1.08 15.36
C ALA A 177 -6.59 -2.61 15.43
N SER A 178 -7.64 -3.21 14.88
CA SER A 178 -7.85 -4.66 14.85
C SER A 178 -8.12 -5.25 13.46
N CYS A 179 -7.64 -4.59 12.39
CA CYS A 179 -7.62 -5.10 11.00
C CYS A 179 -6.21 -5.51 10.55
N HIS A 180 -6.12 -6.53 9.69
CA HIS A 180 -4.85 -6.99 9.09
C HIS A 180 -4.11 -5.91 8.30
N ARG A 181 -4.82 -4.92 7.75
CA ARG A 181 -4.20 -3.82 6.99
C ARG A 181 -3.18 -3.03 7.83
N SER A 182 -3.36 -2.95 9.14
CA SER A 182 -2.42 -2.26 10.04
C SER A 182 -1.14 -3.05 10.24
N ILE A 183 -1.21 -4.39 10.18
CA ILE A 183 -0.03 -5.26 10.20
C ILE A 183 0.77 -5.06 8.91
N VAL A 184 0.09 -4.96 7.75
CA VAL A 184 0.74 -4.66 6.46
C VAL A 184 1.35 -3.26 6.48
N ALA A 185 0.63 -2.25 6.98
CA ALA A 185 1.12 -0.88 7.06
C ALA A 185 2.38 -0.76 7.93
N ARG A 186 2.39 -1.42 9.10
CA ARG A 186 3.57 -1.49 9.97
C ARG A 186 4.76 -2.14 9.25
N ALA A 187 4.53 -3.24 8.54
CA ALA A 187 5.59 -3.91 7.79
C ALA A 187 6.18 -3.01 6.67
N LEU A 188 5.38 -2.13 6.06
CA LEU A 188 5.88 -1.15 5.09
C LEU A 188 6.75 -0.07 5.75
N VAL A 189 6.38 0.43 6.93
CA VAL A 189 7.21 1.37 7.70
C VAL A 189 8.52 0.71 8.12
N GLU A 190 8.48 -0.52 8.63
CA GLU A 190 9.68 -1.28 9.01
C GLU A 190 10.61 -1.55 7.82
N ALA A 191 10.06 -1.68 6.61
CA ALA A 191 10.82 -1.78 5.36
C ALA A 191 11.38 -0.44 4.85
N GLY A 192 11.19 0.67 5.60
CA GLY A 192 11.61 2.00 5.19
C GLY A 192 10.82 2.56 4.00
N ALA A 193 9.63 2.01 3.73
CA ALA A 193 8.79 2.48 2.64
C ALA A 193 8.00 3.75 2.98
N ALA A 194 7.83 4.02 4.28
CA ALA A 194 7.16 5.21 4.81
C ALA A 194 7.67 5.60 6.19
N SER A 195 7.58 6.89 6.53
CA SER A 195 7.89 7.38 7.87
C SER A 195 6.73 7.24 8.86
N ASP A 196 5.49 7.26 8.38
CA ASP A 196 4.28 7.15 9.20
C ASP A 196 3.14 6.42 8.48
N VAL A 197 2.12 6.05 9.26
CA VAL A 197 0.86 5.47 8.77
C VAL A 197 -0.28 6.38 9.20
N VAL A 198 -1.12 6.79 8.25
CA VAL A 198 -2.33 7.57 8.52
C VAL A 198 -3.57 6.71 8.28
N HIS A 199 -4.42 6.58 9.30
CA HIS A 199 -5.66 5.81 9.20
C HIS A 199 -6.82 6.71 8.81
N LEU A 200 -7.23 6.63 7.54
CA LEU A 200 -8.35 7.39 7.00
C LEU A 200 -9.68 6.82 7.47
N GLN A 201 -10.63 7.71 7.76
CA GLN A 201 -12.02 7.38 8.04
C GLN A 201 -12.88 8.07 6.97
N PRO A 202 -13.50 7.32 6.05
CA PRO A 202 -14.42 7.91 5.10
C PRO A 202 -15.68 8.34 5.83
N HIS A 203 -15.87 9.65 6.00
CA HIS A 203 -17.10 10.18 6.55
C HIS A 203 -18.24 9.95 5.55
N PRO A 204 -19.40 9.40 5.97
CA PRO A 204 -20.55 9.39 5.07
C PRO A 204 -20.76 10.82 4.59
N ALA A 205 -20.82 11.02 3.26
CA ALA A 205 -21.12 12.32 2.69
C ALA A 205 -22.33 12.87 3.45
N ASP A 206 -22.19 14.08 4.00
CA ASP A 206 -23.17 14.69 4.88
C ASP A 206 -24.57 14.31 4.39
N ARG A 207 -25.38 13.72 5.28
CA ARG A 207 -26.80 13.60 4.99
C ARG A 207 -27.22 15.02 4.69
N ALA A 208 -27.52 15.32 3.42
CA ALA A 208 -28.06 16.61 3.05
C ALA A 208 -29.16 16.91 4.07
N GLU A 209 -28.93 17.93 4.91
CA GLU A 209 -29.91 18.39 5.87
C GLU A 209 -31.16 18.70 5.07
N THR A 210 -32.17 17.85 5.22
CA THR A 210 -33.53 18.06 4.74
C THR A 210 -34.24 19.04 5.64
#